data_AF-A0A924CNI2-F1
#
_entry.id   AF-A0A924CNI2-F1
#
_cell.length_a   1.000
_cell.length_b   1.000
_cell.length_c   1.000
_cell.angle_alpha   90.00
_cell.angle_beta   90.00
_cell.angle_gamma   90.00
#
_symmetry.space_group_name_H-M   'P 1'
#
loop_
_entity.id
_entity.type
_entity.pdbx_description
1 polymer ?
#
loop_
_entity_poly.entity_id
_entity_poly.type
_entity_poly.pdbx_seq_one_letter_code
_entity_poly.pdbx_strand_id
1 'polypeptide(L)'
;MNSISTGALEQKIEASEEVIDRYFDATTTRIGVPHVMTSRRSNLSMEPPISLPNPMVNELDKMAAELDISRQAVINMMLRRALDEHYLAKHIAS
;
A
#
# COMPACT_ATOMS: atom_id res chain seq x y z
N MET A 1 6.28 37.56 5.46
CA MET A 1 6.09 36.93 4.13
C MET A 1 6.70 37.86 3.10
N ASN A 2 7.84 37.49 2.50
CA ASN A 2 8.52 38.34 1.52
C ASN A 2 8.00 37.94 0.12
N SER A 3 7.05 38.71 -0.41
CA SER A 3 6.58 38.55 -1.79
C SER A 3 7.64 39.11 -2.73
N ILE A 4 8.39 38.24 -3.39
CA ILE A 4 9.35 38.67 -4.42
C ILE A 4 8.54 39.19 -5.61
N SER A 5 8.77 40.45 -6.00
CA SER A 5 8.09 41.08 -7.13
C SER A 5 8.53 40.44 -8.44
N THR A 6 7.60 40.16 -9.35
CA THR A 6 7.84 39.49 -10.65
C THR A 6 8.87 40.23 -11.51
N GLY A 7 8.89 41.57 -11.46
CA GLY A 7 9.87 42.37 -12.20
C GLY A 7 11.33 42.16 -11.75
N ALA A 8 11.55 41.75 -10.50
CA ALA A 8 12.89 41.39 -10.03
C ALA A 8 13.36 40.03 -10.58
N LEU A 9 12.45 39.13 -10.92
CA LEU A 9 12.78 37.84 -11.53
C LEU A 9 13.11 38.02 -13.02
N GLU A 10 12.38 38.88 -13.71
CA GLU A 10 12.60 39.19 -15.14
C GLU A 10 13.98 39.81 -15.39
N GLN A 11 14.43 40.75 -14.55
CA GLN A 11 15.78 41.31 -14.63
C GLN A 11 16.89 40.27 -14.45
N LYS A 12 16.68 39.29 -13.56
CA LYS A 12 17.66 38.21 -13.32
C LYS A 12 17.72 37.23 -14.49
N ILE A 13 16.57 36.93 -15.11
CA ILE A 13 16.49 36.11 -16.33
C ILE A 13 17.16 36.83 -17.51
N GLU A 14 16.92 38.14 -17.67
CA GLU A 14 17.53 38.94 -18.74
C GLU A 14 19.05 39.08 -18.58
N ALA A 15 19.55 39.11 -17.34
CA ALA A 15 20.97 39.01 -17.01
C ALA A 15 21.57 37.60 -17.21
N SER A 16 20.80 36.63 -17.73
CA SER A 16 21.17 35.22 -17.88
C SER A 16 21.58 34.53 -16.57
N GLU A 17 21.06 34.99 -15.43
CA GLU A 17 21.25 34.36 -14.13
C GLU A 17 20.23 33.21 -13.95
N GLU A 18 20.68 32.06 -13.45
CA GLU A 18 19.83 30.89 -13.27
C GLU A 18 18.82 31.12 -12.13
N VAL A 19 17.57 31.42 -12.48
CA VAL A 19 16.48 31.62 -11.51
C VAL A 19 15.88 30.26 -11.15
N ILE A 20 16.53 29.58 -10.21
CA ILE A 20 15.99 28.35 -9.62
C ILE A 20 14.90 28.76 -8.61
N ASP A 21 13.64 28.44 -8.90
CA ASP A 21 12.56 28.56 -7.93
C ASP A 21 12.94 27.75 -6.68
N ARG A 22 12.68 28.26 -5.47
CA ARG A 22 13.03 27.57 -4.21
C ARG A 22 12.33 26.21 -4.05
N TYR A 23 11.37 25.92 -4.92
CA TYR A 23 10.68 24.64 -5.01
C TYR A 23 11.21 23.71 -6.10
N PHE A 24 12.13 24.18 -6.94
CA PHE A 24 12.80 23.38 -7.96
C PHE A 24 14.15 22.91 -7.45
N ASP A 25 14.18 21.74 -6.85
CA ASP A 25 15.42 21.07 -6.52
C ASP A 25 15.79 20.14 -7.68
N ALA A 26 16.84 20.50 -8.42
CA ALA A 26 17.32 19.76 -9.58
C ALA A 26 17.74 18.32 -9.24
N THR A 27 18.03 18.03 -7.96
CA THR A 27 18.41 16.70 -7.50
C THR A 27 17.23 15.79 -7.17
N THR A 28 16.07 16.36 -6.82
CA THR A 28 14.88 15.60 -6.38
C THR A 28 13.70 15.69 -7.34
N THR A 29 13.65 16.70 -8.19
CA THR A 29 12.56 16.89 -9.16
C THR A 29 12.74 15.91 -10.33
N ARG A 30 12.13 14.73 -10.22
CA ARG A 30 12.08 13.73 -11.31
C ARG A 30 11.24 14.25 -12.47
N ILE A 31 11.88 14.92 -13.42
CA ILE A 31 11.27 15.30 -14.69
C ILE A 31 11.68 14.25 -15.71
N GLY A 32 10.70 13.60 -16.35
CA GLY A 32 10.94 12.78 -17.55
C GLY A 32 11.42 11.34 -17.35
N VAL A 33 11.54 10.82 -16.13
CA VAL A 33 11.84 9.39 -15.93
C VAL A 33 10.52 8.61 -15.89
N PRO A 34 10.22 7.75 -16.89
CA PRO A 34 9.03 6.92 -16.85
C PRO A 34 9.08 6.01 -15.62
N HIS A 35 8.12 6.16 -14.71
CA HIS A 35 7.98 5.26 -13.60
C HIS A 35 7.39 3.94 -14.12
N VAL A 36 8.15 2.86 -14.02
CA VAL A 36 7.61 1.51 -14.26
C VAL A 36 6.53 1.29 -13.19
N MET A 37 5.26 1.29 -13.58
CA MET A 37 4.18 0.87 -12.70
C MET A 37 4.44 -0.61 -12.35
N THR A 38 5.07 -0.84 -11.22
CA THR A 38 5.14 -2.18 -10.65
C THR A 38 3.70 -2.60 -10.38
N SER A 39 3.27 -3.68 -11.03
CA SER A 39 1.91 -4.17 -10.87
C SER A 39 1.67 -4.44 -9.39
N ARG A 40 0.63 -3.82 -8.81
CA ARG A 40 0.10 -4.23 -7.49
C ARG A 40 -0.58 -5.60 -7.53
N ARG A 41 -0.31 -6.47 -8.52
CA ARG A 41 -0.29 -7.91 -8.27
C ARG A 41 0.85 -8.20 -7.31
N SER A 42 0.66 -7.70 -6.10
CA SER A 42 1.38 -8.04 -4.90
C SER A 42 1.42 -9.55 -4.87
N ASN A 43 2.64 -10.06 -5.01
CA ASN A 43 3.11 -11.33 -4.51
C ASN A 43 2.09 -12.45 -4.66
N LEU A 44 2.26 -13.24 -5.73
CA LEU A 44 1.85 -14.63 -5.80
C LEU A 44 1.75 -15.20 -4.37
N SER A 45 0.53 -15.49 -3.94
CA SER A 45 0.23 -16.05 -2.63
C SER A 45 0.96 -17.39 -2.53
N MET A 46 2.21 -17.34 -2.06
CA MET A 46 3.01 -18.50 -1.67
C MET A 46 2.63 -18.80 -0.23
N GLU A 47 1.35 -19.05 0.02
CA GLU A 47 0.94 -19.64 1.28
C GLU A 47 1.46 -21.09 1.27
N PRO A 48 2.28 -21.50 2.26
CA PRO A 48 2.73 -22.87 2.35
C PRO A 48 1.51 -23.80 2.47
N PRO A 49 1.57 -25.03 1.91
CA PRO A 49 0.46 -25.97 2.03
C PRO A 49 0.21 -26.28 3.51
N ILE A 50 -0.95 -25.85 4.02
CA ILE A 50 -1.40 -26.13 5.37
C ILE A 50 -1.97 -27.55 5.38
N SER A 51 -1.41 -28.43 6.19
CA SER A 51 -1.96 -29.77 6.44
C SER A 51 -3.02 -29.69 7.53
N LEU A 52 -4.27 -30.00 7.20
CA LEU A 52 -5.41 -30.01 8.12
C LEU A 52 -5.97 -31.44 8.20
N PRO A 53 -6.48 -31.87 9.38
CA PRO A 53 -7.20 -33.13 9.49
C PRO A 53 -8.45 -33.16 8.58
N ASN A 54 -8.72 -34.32 7.97
CA ASN A 54 -9.90 -34.55 7.12
C ASN A 54 -11.25 -34.04 7.69
N PRO A 55 -11.59 -34.23 8.99
CA PRO A 55 -12.87 -33.71 9.50
C PRO A 55 -12.95 -32.19 9.43
N MET A 56 -11.86 -31.47 9.71
CA MET A 56 -11.83 -30.01 9.63
C MET A 56 -11.95 -29.52 8.19
N VAL A 57 -11.32 -30.22 7.24
CA VAL A 57 -11.45 -29.88 5.81
C VAL A 57 -12.91 -30.01 5.37
N ASN A 58 -13.61 -31.06 5.80
CA ASN A 58 -15.03 -31.25 5.47
C ASN A 58 -15.92 -30.13 6.05
N GLU A 59 -15.62 -29.66 7.27
CA GLU A 59 -16.34 -28.55 7.88
C GLU A 59 -16.10 -27.24 7.11
N LEU A 60 -14.85 -26.98 6.71
CA LEU A 60 -14.50 -25.81 5.90
C LEU A 60 -15.16 -25.85 4.52
N ASP A 61 -15.24 -27.03 3.89
CA ASP A 61 -15.89 -27.20 2.59
C ASP A 61 -17.42 -26.97 2.68
N LYS A 62 -18.06 -27.39 3.78
CA LYS A 62 -19.47 -27.08 4.03
C LYS A 62 -19.70 -25.58 4.16
N MET A 63 -18.90 -24.91 4.98
CA MET A 63 -18.98 -23.46 5.14
C MET A 63 -18.70 -22.71 3.83
N ALA A 64 -17.73 -23.20 3.04
CA ALA A 64 -17.41 -22.64 1.73
C ALA A 64 -18.60 -22.73 0.78
N ALA A 65 -19.32 -23.87 0.78
CA ALA A 65 -20.53 -24.07 -0.01
C ALA A 65 -21.70 -23.20 0.45
N GLU A 66 -21.87 -23.00 1.77
CA GLU A 66 -22.93 -22.14 2.33
C GLU A 66 -22.71 -20.65 1.99
N LEU A 67 -21.45 -20.21 1.96
CA LEU A 67 -21.07 -18.82 1.74
C LEU A 67 -20.77 -18.48 0.26
N ASP A 68 -20.79 -19.49 -0.62
CA ASP A 68 -20.39 -19.37 -2.04
C ASP A 68 -19.00 -18.73 -2.24
N ILE A 69 -18.04 -19.13 -1.40
CA ILE A 69 -16.66 -18.65 -1.45
C ILE A 69 -15.68 -19.81 -1.45
N SER A 70 -14.43 -19.55 -1.83
CA SER A 70 -13.39 -20.58 -1.78
C SER A 70 -13.08 -20.98 -0.34
N ARG A 71 -12.69 -22.25 -0.13
CA ARG A 71 -12.18 -22.74 1.17
C ARG A 71 -11.05 -21.85 1.70
N GLN A 72 -10.15 -21.38 0.84
CA GLN A 72 -9.07 -20.48 1.24
C GLN A 72 -9.58 -19.14 1.75
N ALA A 73 -10.65 -18.60 1.15
CA ALA A 73 -11.30 -17.39 1.64
C ALA A 73 -11.94 -17.60 3.02
N VAL A 74 -12.55 -18.77 3.27
CA VAL A 74 -13.06 -19.13 4.60
C VAL A 74 -11.93 -19.15 5.62
N ILE A 75 -10.81 -19.82 5.32
CA ILE A 75 -9.64 -19.90 6.20
C ILE A 75 -9.12 -18.49 6.51
N ASN A 76 -8.93 -17.67 5.48
CA ASN A 76 -8.43 -16.30 5.65
C ASN A 76 -9.38 -15.45 6.49
N MET A 77 -10.68 -15.57 6.29
CA MET A 77 -11.70 -14.88 7.07
C MET A 77 -11.67 -15.29 8.54
N MET A 78 -11.66 -16.60 8.83
CA MET A 78 -11.60 -17.11 10.20
C MET A 78 -10.31 -16.70 10.91
N LEU A 79 -9.16 -16.82 10.22
CA LEU A 79 -7.88 -16.40 10.76
C LEU A 79 -7.87 -14.90 11.07
N ARG A 80 -8.41 -14.08 10.17
CA ARG A 80 -8.51 -12.64 10.36
C ARG A 80 -9.34 -12.31 11.60
N ARG A 81 -10.50 -12.94 11.74
CA ARG A 81 -11.38 -12.77 12.91
C ARG A 81 -10.68 -13.14 14.22
N ALA A 82 -10.01 -14.30 14.26
CA ALA A 82 -9.29 -14.75 15.46
C ALA A 82 -8.15 -13.79 15.85
N LEU A 83 -7.41 -13.27 14.86
CA LEU A 83 -6.37 -12.27 15.08
C LEU A 83 -6.96 -10.96 15.60
N ASP A 84 -8.04 -10.48 14.99
CA ASP A 84 -8.71 -9.25 15.42
C ASP A 84 -9.24 -9.39 16.87
N GLU A 85 -9.85 -10.53 17.23
CA GLU A 85 -10.27 -10.84 18.60
C GLU A 85 -9.09 -10.85 19.58
N HIS A 86 -7.96 -11.46 19.20
CA HIS A 86 -6.75 -11.47 20.02
C HIS A 86 -6.17 -10.06 20.21
N TYR A 87 -6.12 -9.23 19.16
CA TYR A 87 -5.65 -7.86 19.27
C TYR A 87 -6.56 -6.99 20.16
N LEU A 88 -7.88 -7.16 20.04
CA LEU A 88 -8.84 -6.49 20.91
C LEU A 88 -8.64 -6.89 22.38
N ALA A 89 -8.50 -8.19 22.67
CA ALA A 89 -8.24 -8.67 24.02
C ALA A 89 -6.94 -8.11 24.60
N LYS A 90 -5.87 -8.07 23.79
CA LYS A 90 -4.58 -7.48 24.18
C LYS A 90 -4.68 -5.98 24.47
N HIS A 91 -5.49 -5.25 23.71
CA HIS A 91 -5.66 -3.81 23.89
C HIS A 91 -6.55 -3.46 25.09
N ILE A 92 -7.46 -4.34 25.50
CA ILE A 92 -8.28 -4.18 26.72
C ILE A 92 -7.49 -4.53 27.99
N ALA A 93 -6.50 -5.43 27.87
CA ALA A 93 -5.65 -5.84 28.99
C ALA A 93 -4.47 -4.90 29.28
N SER A 94 -4.26 -3.86 28.46
CA SER A 94 -3.22 -2.83 28.62
C SER A 94 -3.82 -1.51 29.11
#